data_AF-Q2L2F2-F1
#
_entry.id   AF-Q2L2F2-F1
#
_cell.length_a   1.000
_cell.length_b   1.000
_cell.length_c   1.000
_cell.angle_alpha   90.00
_cell.angle_beta   90.00
_cell.angle_gamma   90.00
#
_symmetry.space_group_name_H-M   'P 1'
#
loop_
_entity.id
_entity.type
_entity.pdbx_description
1 polymer ?
#
loop_
_entity_poly.entity_id
_entity_poly.type
_entity_poly.pdbx_seq_one_letter_code
_entity_poly.pdbx_strand_id
1 'polypeptide(L)'
;MPNADTTPAAAGLGPASIAALQSGDQAAVYRVLWLLAGNWLERGGSFLKARHTISASMIAGRAPTQAAFLAAGCDLYDLLAQIPQGRQALHDLLAKPVTQEAKGE
;
A
#
# COMPACT_ATOMS: atom_id res chain seq x y z
N MET A 1 -33.51 1.26 -9.14
CA MET A 1 -32.18 1.18 -9.81
C MET A 1 -31.14 1.15 -8.70
N PRO A 2 -30.35 0.06 -8.54
CA PRO A 2 -29.37 -0.01 -7.47
C PRO A 2 -28.20 0.93 -7.77
N ASN A 3 -27.87 1.78 -6.79
CA ASN A 3 -26.69 2.64 -6.83
C ASN A 3 -25.45 1.76 -6.94
N ALA A 4 -24.65 1.99 -7.98
CA ALA A 4 -23.32 1.42 -8.09
C ALA A 4 -22.45 2.07 -7.01
N ASP A 5 -22.49 1.48 -5.83
CA ASP A 5 -21.50 1.66 -4.78
C ASP A 5 -20.15 1.24 -5.36
N THR A 6 -19.50 2.18 -6.02
CA THR A 6 -18.15 2.00 -6.55
C THR A 6 -17.20 2.30 -5.40
N THR A 7 -17.32 1.53 -4.31
CA THR A 7 -16.20 1.36 -3.40
C THR A 7 -15.09 0.79 -4.28
N PRO A 8 -13.95 1.50 -4.50
CA PRO A 8 -12.84 0.91 -5.23
C PRO A 8 -12.51 -0.38 -4.48
N ALA A 9 -12.74 -1.52 -5.14
CA ALA A 9 -12.50 -2.83 -4.57
C ALA A 9 -11.13 -2.76 -3.92
N ALA A 10 -11.09 -2.93 -2.59
CA ALA A 10 -9.85 -2.93 -1.83
C ALA A 10 -8.91 -3.86 -2.57
N ALA A 11 -7.91 -3.30 -3.26
CA ALA A 11 -7.02 -4.06 -4.10
C ALA A 11 -6.12 -4.85 -3.16
N GLY A 12 -6.64 -6.00 -2.70
CA GLY A 12 -5.84 -7.04 -2.11
C GLY A 12 -4.68 -7.33 -3.07
N LEU A 13 -3.55 -7.75 -2.52
CA LEU A 13 -2.38 -8.14 -3.30
C LEU A 13 -2.82 -9.08 -4.43
N GLY A 14 -2.78 -8.58 -5.66
CA GLY A 14 -3.32 -9.28 -6.81
C GLY A 14 -2.49 -10.52 -7.15
N PRO A 15 -2.96 -11.36 -8.08
CA PRO A 15 -2.22 -12.55 -8.52
C PRO A 15 -0.80 -12.22 -9.02
N ALA A 16 -0.60 -11.03 -9.62
CA ALA A 16 0.72 -10.54 -10.00
C ALA A 16 1.66 -10.30 -8.79
N SER A 17 1.13 -9.84 -7.66
CA SER A 17 1.89 -9.69 -6.41
C SER A 17 2.28 -11.04 -5.82
N ILE A 18 1.41 -12.03 -5.89
CA ILE A 18 1.69 -13.39 -5.41
C ILE A 18 2.76 -14.07 -6.28
N ALA A 19 2.66 -13.95 -7.61
CA ALA A 19 3.66 -14.47 -8.52
C ALA A 19 5.04 -13.80 -8.31
N ALA A 20 5.05 -12.48 -8.07
CA ALA A 20 6.24 -11.74 -7.69
C ALA A 20 6.90 -12.30 -6.41
N LEU A 21 6.12 -12.58 -5.37
CA LEU A 21 6.65 -13.17 -4.14
C LEU A 21 7.23 -14.58 -4.38
N GLN A 22 6.56 -15.39 -5.19
CA GLN A 22 7.00 -16.75 -5.52
C GLN A 22 8.28 -16.80 -6.35
N SER A 23 8.54 -15.75 -7.15
CA SER A 23 9.76 -15.65 -7.96
C SER A 23 11.04 -15.48 -7.12
N GLY A 24 10.90 -15.08 -5.85
CA GLY A 24 12.04 -14.77 -4.99
C GLY A 24 12.76 -13.46 -5.36
N ASP A 25 12.27 -12.69 -6.33
CA ASP A 25 12.83 -11.40 -6.67
C ASP A 25 12.66 -10.41 -5.52
N GLN A 26 13.79 -10.02 -4.92
CA GLN A 26 13.84 -9.15 -3.76
C GLN A 26 13.22 -7.78 -4.06
N ALA A 27 13.38 -7.25 -5.28
CA ALA A 27 12.79 -5.96 -5.67
C ALA A 27 11.27 -6.05 -5.76
N ALA A 28 10.73 -7.13 -6.32
CA ALA A 28 9.30 -7.38 -6.37
C ALA A 28 8.69 -7.58 -4.98
N VAL A 29 9.38 -8.26 -4.06
CA VAL A 29 8.97 -8.40 -2.65
C VAL A 29 8.83 -7.02 -1.98
N TYR A 30 9.83 -6.14 -2.13
CA TYR A 30 9.74 -4.79 -1.53
C TYR A 30 8.60 -3.97 -2.13
N ARG A 31 8.32 -4.08 -3.43
CA ARG A 31 7.16 -3.41 -4.05
C ARG A 31 5.84 -3.91 -3.48
N VAL A 32 5.71 -5.23 -3.29
CA VAL A 32 4.53 -5.84 -2.66
C VAL A 32 4.35 -5.37 -1.22
N LEU A 33 5.43 -5.27 -0.44
CA LEU A 33 5.38 -4.75 0.92
C LEU A 33 4.96 -3.27 0.96
N TRP A 34 5.39 -2.45 -0.01
CA TRP A 34 4.92 -1.07 -0.13
C TRP A 34 3.42 -0.97 -0.45
N LEU A 35 2.92 -1.83 -1.33
CA LEU A 35 1.48 -1.91 -1.62
C LEU A 35 0.68 -2.33 -0.38
N LEU A 36 1.21 -3.27 0.41
CA LEU A 36 0.59 -3.71 1.67
C LEU A 36 0.53 -2.57 2.69
N ALA A 37 1.63 -1.82 2.86
CA ALA A 37 1.67 -0.65 3.71
C ALA A 37 0.62 0.39 3.29
N GLY A 38 0.50 0.65 1.98
CA GLY A 38 -0.51 1.55 1.43
C GLY A 38 -1.93 1.12 1.76
N ASN A 39 -2.27 -0.16 1.53
CA ASN A 39 -3.59 -0.73 1.82
C ASN A 39 -3.95 -0.67 3.31
N TRP A 40 -2.98 -0.93 4.21
CA TRP A 40 -3.21 -0.80 5.65
C TRP A 40 -3.43 0.64 6.08
N LEU A 41 -2.68 1.58 5.51
CA LEU A 41 -2.93 3.02 5.73
C LEU A 41 -4.33 3.41 5.24
N GLU A 42 -4.77 2.93 4.08
CA GLU A 42 -6.11 3.19 3.52
C GLU A 42 -7.22 2.66 4.40
N ARG A 43 -7.08 1.43 4.91
CA ARG A 43 -8.01 0.85 5.90
C ARG A 43 -8.00 1.61 7.22
N GLY A 44 -6.85 2.17 7.59
CA GLY A 44 -6.69 3.09 8.70
C GLY A 44 -7.18 4.51 8.39
N GLY A 45 -7.68 4.78 7.18
CA GLY A 45 -8.20 6.07 6.71
C GLY A 45 -7.13 7.12 6.39
N SER A 46 -5.99 6.70 5.86
CA SER A 46 -4.89 7.54 5.37
C SER A 46 -4.27 6.94 4.10
N PHE A 47 -3.27 7.60 3.51
CA PHE A 47 -2.60 7.11 2.31
C PHE A 47 -1.08 7.12 2.49
N LEU A 48 -0.38 6.32 1.70
CA LEU A 48 1.08 6.16 1.76
C LEU A 48 1.83 7.50 1.62
N LYS A 49 1.36 8.37 0.73
CA LYS A 49 1.92 9.73 0.55
C LYS A 49 1.67 10.65 1.74
N ALA A 50 0.65 10.38 2.54
CA ALA A 50 0.27 11.16 3.72
C ALA A 50 0.86 10.59 5.02
N ARG A 51 1.75 9.58 4.97
CA ARG A 51 2.37 9.00 6.19
C ARG A 51 2.96 10.06 7.13
N HIS A 52 3.62 11.07 6.58
CA HIS A 52 4.28 12.14 7.33
C HIS A 52 3.31 13.02 8.14
N THR A 53 2.02 13.02 7.82
CA THR A 53 0.99 13.77 8.57
C THR A 53 0.37 12.95 9.69
N ILE A 54 0.66 11.64 9.77
CA ILE A 54 0.08 10.73 10.76
C ILE A 54 0.89 10.79 12.05
N SER A 55 0.23 11.15 13.15
CA SER A 55 0.78 11.17 14.51
C SER A 55 0.07 10.16 15.43
N ALA A 56 0.69 9.83 16.56
CA ALA A 56 0.11 8.93 17.57
C ALA A 56 -1.29 9.41 18.04
N SER A 57 -1.48 10.73 18.12
CA SER A 57 -2.77 11.36 18.47
C SER A 57 -3.87 11.05 17.45
N MET A 58 -3.53 11.04 16.16
CA MET A 58 -4.47 10.65 15.08
C MET A 58 -4.85 9.18 15.13
N ILE A 59 -3.93 8.31 15.56
CA ILE A 59 -4.20 6.88 15.71
C ILE A 59 -5.14 6.65 16.90
N ALA A 60 -4.87 7.31 18.04
CA ALA A 60 -5.67 7.18 19.26
C ALA A 60 -7.12 7.69 19.12
N GLY A 61 -7.37 8.63 18.21
CA GLY A 61 -8.72 9.17 17.93
C GLY A 61 -9.60 8.31 17.03
N ARG A 62 -9.12 7.13 16.59
CA ARG A 62 -9.84 6.25 15.65
C ARG A 62 -10.48 5.04 16.34
N ALA A 63 -11.42 4.40 15.62
CA ALA A 63 -11.95 3.11 16.04
C ALA A 63 -10.82 2.08 16.20
N PRO A 64 -10.91 1.12 17.15
CA PRO A 64 -9.79 0.24 17.50
C PRO A 64 -9.18 -0.52 16.31
N THR A 65 -10.03 -0.99 15.40
CA THR A 65 -9.61 -1.70 14.18
C THR A 65 -8.92 -0.77 13.18
N GLN A 66 -9.42 0.45 12.98
CA GLN A 66 -8.77 1.44 12.13
C GLN A 66 -7.44 1.90 12.70
N ALA A 67 -7.38 2.11 14.02
CA ALA A 67 -6.14 2.45 14.73
C ALA A 67 -5.07 1.36 14.53
N ALA A 68 -5.45 0.08 14.64
CA ALA A 68 -4.54 -1.04 14.40
C ALA A 68 -4.02 -1.10 12.95
N PHE A 69 -4.89 -0.92 11.96
CA PHE A 69 -4.46 -0.87 10.55
C PHE A 69 -3.55 0.33 10.26
N LEU A 70 -3.89 1.50 10.82
CA LEU A 70 -3.10 2.72 10.66
C LEU A 70 -1.71 2.56 11.28
N ALA A 71 -1.62 2.00 12.48
CA ALA A 71 -0.36 1.71 13.16
C ALA A 71 0.49 0.71 12.36
N ALA A 72 -0.10 -0.43 11.96
CA ALA A 72 0.61 -1.45 11.17
C ALA A 72 1.11 -0.90 9.82
N GLY A 73 0.32 -0.07 9.14
CA GLY A 73 0.72 0.62 7.91
C GLY A 73 1.88 1.60 8.13
N CYS A 74 1.88 2.32 9.27
CA CYS A 74 2.97 3.22 9.64
C CYS A 74 4.27 2.46 9.95
N ASP A 75 4.19 1.40 10.74
CA ASP A 75 5.35 0.59 11.12
C ASP A 75 6.02 -0.04 9.89
N LEU A 76 5.20 -0.60 8.98
CA LEU A 76 5.71 -1.20 7.75
C LEU A 76 6.32 -0.15 6.81
N TYR A 77 5.71 1.03 6.70
CA TYR A 77 6.28 2.16 5.96
C TYR A 77 7.67 2.52 6.52
N ASP A 78 7.77 2.72 7.83
CA ASP A 78 8.99 3.18 8.48
C ASP A 78 10.11 2.13 8.37
N LEU A 79 9.75 0.84 8.44
CA LEU A 79 10.69 -0.26 8.21
C LEU A 79 11.22 -0.26 6.76
N LEU A 80 10.35 -0.14 5.77
CA LEU A 80 10.76 -0.11 4.36
C LEU A 80 11.57 1.14 4.01
N ALA A 81 11.25 2.28 4.63
CA ALA A 81 11.99 3.53 4.44
C ALA A 81 13.43 3.48 4.98
N GLN A 82 13.70 2.65 5.99
CA GLN A 82 15.04 2.45 6.54
C GLN A 82 15.94 1.61 5.63
N ILE A 83 15.37 0.78 4.77
CA ILE A 83 16.10 -0.13 3.87
C ILE A 83 16.39 0.57 2.52
N PRO A 84 17.65 0.64 2.04
CA PRO A 84 17.98 1.26 0.75
C PRO A 84 17.20 0.67 -0.43
N GLN A 85 17.12 -0.66 -0.50
CA GLN A 85 16.36 -1.40 -1.52
C GLN A 85 14.86 -1.14 -1.41
N GLY A 86 14.36 -0.97 -0.17
CA GLY A 86 12.98 -0.56 0.09
C GLY A 86 12.69 0.82 -0.48
N ARG A 87 13.55 1.81 -0.20
CA ARG A 87 13.41 3.16 -0.78
C ARG A 87 13.44 3.16 -2.31
N GLN A 88 14.35 2.38 -2.91
CA GLN A 88 14.41 2.24 -4.36
C GLN A 88 13.12 1.62 -4.92
N ALA A 89 12.59 0.59 -4.26
CA ALA A 89 11.33 -0.03 -4.66
C ALA A 89 10.15 0.94 -4.60
N LEU A 90 10.11 1.83 -3.60
CA LEU A 90 9.10 2.91 -3.53
C LEU A 90 9.27 3.89 -4.69
N HIS A 91 10.50 4.32 -4.94
CA HIS A 91 10.79 5.22 -6.05
C HIS A 91 10.35 4.61 -7.39
N ASP A 92 10.71 3.34 -7.65
CA ASP A 92 10.31 2.61 -8.85
C ASP A 92 8.78 2.46 -8.97
N LEU A 93 8.11 2.19 -7.84
CA LEU A 93 6.66 2.04 -7.78
C LEU A 93 5.95 3.36 -8.12
N LEU A 94 6.50 4.50 -7.66
CA LEU A 94 5.97 5.83 -7.93
C LEU A 94 6.38 6.37 -9.31
N ALA A 95 7.53 5.95 -9.83
CA ALA A 95 8.07 6.38 -11.12
C ALA A 95 7.48 5.63 -12.31
N LYS A 96 6.98 4.40 -12.12
CA LYS A 96 6.22 3.71 -13.16
C LYS A 96 4.83 4.33 -13.28
N PRO A 97 4.47 5.02 -14.37
CA PRO A 97 3.07 5.15 -14.70
C PRO A 97 2.54 3.71 -14.82
N VAL A 98 1.44 3.42 -14.14
CA VAL A 98 0.66 2.22 -14.43
C VAL A 98 0.13 2.44 -15.84
N THR A 99 0.92 2.05 -16.84
CA THR A 99 0.41 1.81 -18.18
C THR A 99 -0.51 0.61 -18.00
N GLN A 100 -1.77 0.89 -17.64
CA GLN A 100 -2.87 0.01 -17.95
C GLN A 100 -2.69 -0.31 -19.42
N GLU A 101 -2.32 -1.54 -19.72
CA GLU A 101 -2.44 -2.06 -21.06
C GLU A 101 -3.91 -1.90 -21.44
N ALA A 102 -4.20 -0.81 -22.16
CA ALA A 102 -5.43 -0.64 -22.90
C ALA A 102 -5.39 -1.69 -24.01
N LYS A 103 -5.72 -2.92 -23.63
CA LYS A 103 -6.12 -3.99 -24.52
C LYS A 103 -7.43 -3.55 -25.18
N GLY A 104 -7.29 -2.89 -26.32
CA GLY A 104 -8.35 -2.59 -27.26
C GLY A 104 -7.85 -2.99 -28.63
N GLU A 105 -7.87 -4.30 -28.87
CA GLU A 105 -7.94 -4.87 -30.22
C GLU A 105 -9.39 -4.77 -30.70
#